data_AF-A0A2W0FFR7-F1
#
_entry.id   AF-A0A2W0FFR7-F1
#
_cell.length_a   1.000
_cell.length_b   1.000
_cell.length_c   1.000
_cell.angle_alpha   90.00
_cell.angle_beta   90.00
_cell.angle_gamma   90.00
#
_symmetry.space_group_name_H-M   'P 1'
#
loop_
_entity.id
_entity.type
_entity.pdbx_description
1 polymer ?
#
loop_
_entity_poly.entity_id
_entity_poly.type
_entity_poly.pdbx_seq_one_letter_code
_entity_poly.pdbx_strand_id
1 'polypeptide(L)'
;MHRMALCLALALSLGGCTDYKWGHSWRVDQPGGWTDSPTPYGDESAILEASCGPNPLSVSVRRNHSGLIFAIFFIPFFPQYGSDDRVRISVSHPDLKACTSLTQSPLVLKMDNRVVRDISWSPGYGNHQCDLILPEGTQGEQLSIEVNQAVLPCSVAPATLKKSRYFCLRQTTFGGSPRCDD
;
A
#
# COMPACT_ATOMS: atom_id res chain seq x y z
N MET A 1 -11.20 49.25 10.04
CA MET A 1 -10.02 48.37 9.81
C MET A 1 -10.22 46.94 10.34
N HIS A 2 -10.81 46.72 11.54
CA HIS A 2 -11.06 45.37 12.06
C HIS A 2 -11.92 44.45 11.17
N ARG A 3 -12.94 44.97 10.48
CA ARG A 3 -13.79 44.16 9.58
C ARG A 3 -13.04 43.63 8.35
N MET A 4 -12.14 44.43 7.75
CA MET A 4 -11.30 44.00 6.64
C MET A 4 -10.26 42.97 7.08
N ALA A 5 -9.67 43.13 8.26
CA ALA A 5 -8.75 42.14 8.82
C ALA A 5 -9.44 40.79 9.10
N LEU A 6 -10.69 40.83 9.59
CA LEU A 6 -11.49 39.62 9.81
C LEU A 6 -11.84 38.91 8.50
N CYS A 7 -12.27 39.66 7.48
CA CYS A 7 -12.54 39.10 6.14
C CYS A 7 -11.29 38.56 5.46
N LEU A 8 -10.13 39.22 5.64
CA LEU A 8 -8.85 38.71 5.15
C LEU A 8 -8.46 37.42 5.89
N ALA A 9 -8.59 37.38 7.22
CA ALA A 9 -8.29 36.18 8.01
C ALA A 9 -9.23 35.02 7.67
N LEU A 10 -10.52 35.29 7.46
CA LEU A 10 -11.49 34.32 6.96
C LEU A 10 -11.11 33.84 5.55
N ALA A 11 -10.81 34.74 4.62
CA ALA A 11 -10.39 34.39 3.27
C ALA A 11 -9.08 33.60 3.22
N LEU A 12 -8.11 33.91 4.10
CA LEU A 12 -6.84 33.19 4.23
C LEU A 12 -7.03 31.83 4.92
N SER A 13 -8.01 31.68 5.81
CA SER A 13 -8.40 30.38 6.37
C SER A 13 -9.23 29.52 5.40
N LEU A 14 -9.88 30.15 4.43
CA LEU A 14 -10.66 29.51 3.35
C LEU A 14 -9.80 29.21 2.11
N GLY A 15 -8.68 29.93 1.93
CA GLY A 15 -7.64 29.63 0.95
C GLY A 15 -6.85 28.41 1.39
N GLY A 16 -7.45 27.23 1.22
CA GLY A 16 -6.96 25.96 1.75
C GLY A 16 -5.46 25.72 1.56
N CYS A 17 -4.85 24.98 2.49
CA CYS A 17 -3.46 24.56 2.37
C CYS A 17 -3.28 23.75 1.08
N THR A 18 -2.08 23.77 0.51
CA THR A 18 -1.75 22.91 -0.63
C THR A 18 -0.90 21.75 -0.12
N ASP A 19 -1.34 20.51 -0.34
CA ASP A 19 -0.55 19.33 -0.06
C ASP A 19 0.11 18.80 -1.34
N TYR A 20 1.41 18.55 -1.23
CA TYR A 20 2.19 17.83 -2.22
C TYR A 20 2.34 16.40 -1.71
N LYS A 21 1.92 15.43 -2.52
CA LYS A 21 2.24 14.02 -2.25
C LYS A 21 2.86 13.40 -3.48
N TRP A 22 3.84 12.56 -3.21
CA TRP A 22 4.39 11.64 -4.20
C TRP A 22 4.58 10.29 -3.55
N GLY A 23 4.80 9.28 -4.38
CA GLY A 23 4.95 7.93 -3.86
C GLY A 23 4.99 6.89 -4.93
N HIS A 24 5.00 5.66 -4.45
CA HIS A 24 4.91 4.49 -5.29
C HIS A 24 3.78 3.59 -4.81
N SER A 25 3.07 3.03 -5.76
CA SER A 25 2.04 2.02 -5.56
C SER A 25 2.36 0.79 -6.42
N TRP A 26 1.49 -0.21 -6.34
CA TRP A 26 1.55 -1.42 -7.15
C TRP A 26 0.23 -1.58 -7.88
N ARG A 27 0.29 -1.80 -9.19
CA ARG A 27 -0.87 -2.08 -10.04
C ARG A 27 -0.80 -3.50 -10.57
N VAL A 28 -1.94 -4.16 -10.69
CA VAL A 28 -2.00 -5.49 -11.28
C VAL A 28 -1.67 -5.40 -12.78
N ASP A 29 -0.61 -6.07 -13.20
CA ASP A 29 -0.19 -6.16 -14.60
C ASP A 29 -0.62 -7.50 -15.20
N GLN A 30 -0.36 -8.58 -14.47
CA GLN A 30 -0.77 -9.93 -14.85
C GLN A 30 -1.50 -10.58 -13.68
N PRO A 31 -2.83 -10.75 -13.74
CA PRO A 31 -3.58 -11.22 -12.59
C PRO A 31 -3.41 -12.71 -12.29
N GLY A 32 -2.97 -13.58 -13.22
CA GLY A 32 -2.63 -14.97 -12.88
C GLY A 32 -3.76 -15.83 -12.30
N GLY A 33 -5.03 -15.53 -12.58
CA GLY A 33 -6.17 -16.22 -11.96
C GLY A 33 -6.64 -15.63 -10.64
N TRP A 34 -6.04 -14.51 -10.23
CA TRP A 34 -6.55 -13.65 -9.17
C TRP A 34 -7.54 -12.63 -9.74
N THR A 35 -8.48 -12.20 -8.91
CA THR A 35 -9.38 -11.08 -9.19
C THR A 35 -8.87 -9.86 -8.45
N ASP A 36 -8.67 -8.76 -9.16
CA ASP A 36 -8.28 -7.48 -8.55
C ASP A 36 -9.51 -6.68 -8.14
N SER A 37 -9.54 -6.24 -6.88
CA SER A 37 -10.65 -5.50 -6.27
C SER A 37 -10.14 -4.29 -5.49
N PRO A 38 -9.51 -3.30 -6.15
CA PRO A 38 -8.87 -2.19 -5.44
C PRO A 38 -9.90 -1.38 -4.65
N THR A 39 -9.60 -1.08 -3.38
CA THR A 39 -10.46 -0.22 -2.56
C THR A 39 -10.12 1.27 -2.77
N PRO A 40 -11.08 2.12 -3.14
CA PRO A 40 -10.82 3.54 -3.41
C PRO A 40 -10.44 4.33 -2.14
N TYR A 41 -10.75 3.79 -0.95
CA TYR A 41 -10.55 4.45 0.33
C TYR A 41 -9.54 3.76 1.25
N GLY A 42 -8.87 2.69 0.80
CA GLY A 42 -7.82 2.00 1.56
C GLY A 42 -6.42 2.56 1.33
N ASP A 43 -5.48 2.16 2.18
CA ASP A 43 -4.03 2.33 1.94
C ASP A 43 -3.45 1.22 1.06
N GLU A 44 -4.33 0.39 0.50
CA GLU A 44 -4.00 -0.71 -0.39
C GLU A 44 -3.83 -0.17 -1.82
N SER A 45 -2.85 -0.72 -2.51
CA SER A 45 -2.55 -0.44 -3.91
C SER A 45 -3.11 -1.51 -4.84
N ALA A 46 -3.12 -2.76 -4.39
CA ALA A 46 -3.76 -3.89 -5.05
C ALA A 46 -4.41 -4.79 -3.99
N ILE A 47 -5.55 -5.38 -4.33
CA ILE A 47 -6.23 -6.39 -3.52
C ILE A 47 -6.57 -7.54 -4.45
N LEU A 48 -5.89 -8.66 -4.25
CA LEU A 48 -6.00 -9.85 -5.06
C LEU A 48 -6.79 -10.90 -4.30
N GLU A 49 -7.84 -11.43 -4.92
CA GLU A 49 -8.62 -12.53 -4.40
C GLU A 49 -8.53 -13.73 -5.33
N ALA A 50 -8.29 -14.91 -4.77
CA ALA A 50 -8.29 -16.15 -5.54
C ALA A 50 -9.13 -17.23 -4.85
N SER A 51 -9.77 -18.08 -5.65
CA SER A 51 -10.54 -19.22 -5.15
C SER A 51 -9.59 -20.28 -4.59
N CYS A 52 -9.69 -20.55 -3.29
CA CYS A 52 -8.82 -21.47 -2.57
C CYS A 52 -9.62 -22.57 -1.86
N GLY A 53 -10.31 -23.39 -2.66
CA GLY A 53 -11.29 -24.34 -2.14
C GLY A 53 -12.57 -23.63 -1.67
N PRO A 54 -13.12 -23.92 -0.48
CA PRO A 54 -14.38 -23.34 -0.03
C PRO A 54 -14.26 -21.89 0.46
N ASN A 55 -13.05 -21.41 0.77
CA ASN A 55 -12.80 -20.05 1.24
C ASN A 55 -11.86 -19.32 0.27
N PRO A 56 -12.03 -18.01 0.05
CA PRO A 56 -11.11 -17.23 -0.78
C PRO A 56 -9.78 -16.98 -0.05
N LEU A 57 -8.69 -16.98 -0.82
CA LEU A 57 -7.40 -16.43 -0.40
C LEU A 57 -7.36 -14.97 -0.79
N SER A 58 -7.14 -14.08 0.18
CA SER A 58 -7.02 -12.64 -0.05
C SER A 58 -5.58 -12.18 0.20
N VAL A 59 -5.04 -11.38 -0.72
CA VAL A 59 -3.72 -10.75 -0.62
C VAL A 59 -3.87 -9.26 -0.90
N SER A 60 -3.46 -8.39 0.02
CA SER A 60 -3.41 -6.95 -0.23
C SER A 60 -1.98 -6.42 -0.15
N VAL A 61 -1.64 -5.51 -1.06
CA VAL A 61 -0.33 -4.86 -1.11
C VAL A 61 -0.51 -3.39 -0.76
N ARG A 62 0.14 -2.90 0.30
CA ARG A 62 0.00 -1.51 0.74
C ARG A 62 0.77 -0.56 -0.18
N ARG A 63 0.26 0.67 -0.29
CA ARG A 63 0.98 1.79 -0.91
C ARG A 63 2.15 2.19 -0.01
N ASN A 64 3.27 2.49 -0.63
CA ASN A 64 4.41 3.05 0.08
C ASN A 64 4.36 4.56 -0.10
N HIS A 65 3.93 5.27 0.95
CA HIS A 65 4.01 6.71 0.98
C HIS A 65 5.48 7.12 1.10
N SER A 66 5.97 7.87 0.12
CA SER A 66 7.24 8.56 0.26
C SER A 66 6.94 10.05 0.33
N GLY A 67 6.78 10.58 1.54
CA GLY A 67 6.74 12.02 1.78
C GLY A 67 5.39 12.71 1.56
N LEU A 68 5.05 13.54 2.53
CA LEU A 68 4.02 14.56 2.43
C LEU A 68 4.72 15.90 2.72
N ILE A 69 4.62 16.85 1.79
CA ILE A 69 5.04 18.24 2.03
C ILE A 69 3.78 19.09 2.11
N PHE A 70 3.54 19.67 3.28
CA PHE A 70 2.51 20.68 3.44
C PHE A 70 3.10 22.03 3.00
N ALA A 71 2.36 22.76 2.17
CA ALA A 71 2.68 24.15 1.87
C ALA A 71 1.56 25.07 2.31
N ILE A 72 1.94 26.15 2.99
CA ILE A 72 1.07 27.30 3.24
C ILE A 72 1.52 28.38 2.26
N PHE A 73 0.62 28.89 1.43
CA PHE A 73 0.95 29.86 0.37
C PHE A 73 2.11 29.43 -0.56
N PHE A 74 2.15 28.15 -0.95
CA PHE A 74 3.24 27.57 -1.78
C PHE A 74 4.65 27.61 -1.16
N ILE A 75 4.77 27.97 0.12
CA ILE A 75 6.03 27.85 0.86
C ILE A 75 6.04 26.46 1.52
N PRO A 76 6.95 25.55 1.13
CA PRO A 76 6.99 24.20 1.67
C PRO A 76 7.44 24.25 3.14
N PHE A 77 6.62 23.74 4.04
CA PHE A 77 7.03 23.42 5.40
C PHE A 77 7.66 22.03 5.41
N PHE A 78 8.66 21.85 6.27
CA PHE A 78 9.60 20.72 6.29
C PHE A 78 8.95 19.36 5.97
N PRO A 79 9.62 18.50 5.18
CA PRO A 79 9.14 17.15 4.91
C PRO A 79 8.88 16.43 6.24
N GLN A 80 7.66 15.90 6.39
CA GLN A 80 7.36 15.00 7.48
C GLN A 80 8.06 13.67 7.16
N TYR A 81 9.31 13.54 7.59
CA TYR A 81 10.09 12.30 7.48
C TYR A 81 9.56 11.28 8.49
N GLY A 82 9.31 10.05 8.02
CA GLY A 82 9.05 8.92 8.92
C GLY A 82 8.05 7.87 8.45
N SER A 83 7.70 7.78 7.16
CA SER A 83 6.98 6.59 6.69
C SER A 83 7.98 5.51 6.29
N ASP A 84 7.83 4.35 6.92
CA ASP A 84 8.42 3.09 6.49
C ASP A 84 8.05 2.85 5.01
N ASP A 85 9.05 2.89 4.13
CA ASP A 85 8.89 2.76 2.68
C ASP A 85 9.00 1.31 2.19
N ARG A 86 9.08 0.35 3.12
CA ARG A 86 9.10 -1.07 2.81
C ARG A 86 7.75 -1.51 2.25
N VAL A 87 7.80 -2.40 1.26
CA VAL A 87 6.61 -3.04 0.72
C VAL A 87 6.00 -3.93 1.80
N ARG A 88 4.71 -3.70 2.10
CA ARG A 88 3.93 -4.48 3.06
C ARG A 88 2.83 -5.23 2.33
N ILE A 89 2.75 -6.53 2.59
CA ILE A 89 1.80 -7.43 1.95
C ILE A 89 1.05 -8.17 3.06
N SER A 90 -0.27 -8.05 3.07
CA SER A 90 -1.14 -8.77 3.99
C SER A 90 -1.77 -9.95 3.26
N VAL A 91 -1.79 -11.12 3.88
CA VAL A 91 -2.43 -12.32 3.33
C VAL A 91 -3.39 -12.91 4.36
N SER A 92 -4.59 -13.25 3.92
CA SER A 92 -5.67 -13.75 4.77
C SER A 92 -6.31 -14.99 4.17
N HIS A 93 -6.41 -16.04 4.99
CA HIS A 93 -7.12 -17.27 4.69
C HIS A 93 -7.37 -18.09 5.98
N PRO A 94 -8.53 -18.75 6.16
CA PRO A 94 -8.86 -19.47 7.40
C PRO A 94 -7.86 -20.56 7.82
N ASP A 95 -7.18 -21.18 6.87
CA ASP A 95 -6.18 -22.21 7.19
C ASP A 95 -4.80 -21.63 7.59
N LEU A 96 -4.62 -20.31 7.54
CA LEU A 96 -3.38 -19.68 7.99
C LEU A 96 -3.30 -19.69 9.52
N LYS A 97 -2.26 -20.38 10.01
CA LYS A 97 -1.83 -20.28 11.40
C LYS A 97 -1.00 -19.00 11.57
N ALA A 98 -0.93 -18.48 12.79
CA ALA A 98 -0.14 -17.27 13.10
C ALA A 98 1.27 -17.39 12.51
N CYS A 99 1.60 -16.53 11.54
CA CYS A 99 2.89 -16.57 10.86
C CYS A 99 3.99 -16.10 11.82
N THR A 100 4.76 -17.05 12.33
CA THR A 100 5.83 -16.81 13.32
C THR A 100 7.22 -17.12 12.77
N SER A 101 7.33 -17.68 11.56
CA SER A 101 8.61 -18.03 10.94
C SER A 101 8.59 -17.98 9.41
N LEU A 102 9.76 -17.73 8.80
CA LEU A 102 9.98 -17.69 7.34
C LEU A 102 9.64 -19.01 6.63
N THR A 103 9.85 -20.15 7.29
CA THR A 103 9.54 -21.48 6.74
C THR A 103 8.04 -21.75 6.63
N GLN A 104 7.21 -20.88 7.21
CA GLN A 104 5.75 -20.94 7.16
C GLN A 104 5.15 -19.84 6.28
N SER A 105 5.94 -19.24 5.39
CA SER A 105 5.41 -18.22 4.48
C SER A 105 4.36 -18.83 3.54
N PRO A 106 3.11 -18.35 3.54
CA PRO A 106 2.09 -18.82 2.60
C PRO A 106 2.31 -18.29 1.19
N LEU A 107 3.21 -17.31 1.01
CA LEU A 107 3.53 -16.71 -0.27
C LEU A 107 5.03 -16.85 -0.59
N VAL A 108 5.34 -17.03 -1.86
CA VAL A 108 6.68 -16.81 -2.42
C VAL A 108 6.64 -15.50 -3.18
N LEU A 109 7.46 -14.55 -2.75
CA LEU A 109 7.52 -13.21 -3.31
C LEU A 109 8.77 -13.05 -4.16
N LYS A 110 8.63 -12.50 -5.37
CA LYS A 110 9.77 -12.21 -6.25
C LYS A 110 9.75 -10.75 -6.65
N MET A 111 10.87 -10.06 -6.45
CA MET A 111 11.11 -8.71 -6.95
C MET A 111 11.97 -8.81 -8.21
N ASP A 112 11.50 -8.31 -9.35
CA ASP A 112 12.16 -8.41 -10.66
C ASP A 112 12.67 -9.84 -10.96
N ASN A 113 11.79 -10.83 -10.75
CA ASN A 113 12.05 -12.26 -10.93
C ASN A 113 13.11 -12.87 -9.98
N ARG A 114 13.49 -12.17 -8.90
CA ARG A 114 14.37 -12.69 -7.84
C ARG A 114 13.57 -12.91 -6.57
N VAL A 115 13.65 -14.12 -6.00
CA VAL A 115 12.99 -14.44 -4.73
C VAL A 115 13.51 -13.51 -3.63
N VAL A 116 12.59 -12.80 -2.98
CA VAL A 116 12.91 -11.93 -1.85
C VAL A 116 13.12 -12.80 -0.62
N ARG A 117 14.26 -12.60 0.05
CA ARG A 117 14.64 -13.30 1.29
C ARG A 117 14.47 -12.36 2.48
N ASP A 118 14.59 -12.92 3.68
CA ASP A 118 14.64 -12.14 4.93
C ASP A 118 13.40 -11.27 5.18
N ILE A 119 12.25 -11.75 4.72
CA ILE A 119 10.94 -11.13 4.94
C ILE A 119 10.64 -11.11 6.44
N SER A 120 10.36 -9.92 6.95
CA SER A 120 9.95 -9.72 8.34
C SER A 120 8.45 -9.98 8.50
N TRP A 121 8.06 -10.48 9.67
CA TRP A 121 6.68 -10.83 9.99
C TRP A 121 6.17 -9.89 11.07
N SER A 122 5.02 -9.28 10.84
CA SER A 122 4.24 -8.68 11.91
C SER A 122 3.06 -9.61 12.20
N PRO A 123 2.78 -9.96 13.47
CA PRO A 123 1.54 -10.65 13.79
C PRO A 123 0.37 -9.78 13.30
N GLY A 124 -0.44 -10.34 12.40
CA GLY A 124 -1.68 -9.71 11.95
C GLY A 124 -2.67 -9.64 13.11
N TYR A 125 -3.70 -8.80 12.96
CA TYR A 125 -4.80 -8.78 13.92
C TYR A 125 -5.64 -10.06 13.78
N GLY A 126 -5.28 -11.09 14.55
CA GLY A 126 -6.04 -12.34 14.67
C GLY A 126 -5.33 -13.57 14.09
N ASN A 127 -5.85 -14.74 14.44
CA ASN A 127 -5.55 -15.98 13.73
C ASN A 127 -6.12 -15.83 12.30
N HIS A 128 -5.51 -16.41 11.27
CA HIS A 128 -5.93 -16.33 9.84
C HIS A 128 -5.36 -15.19 8.99
N GLN A 129 -4.57 -14.27 9.55
CA GLN A 129 -3.89 -13.21 8.78
C GLN A 129 -2.38 -13.17 9.06
N CYS A 130 -1.60 -12.93 8.01
CA CYS A 130 -0.16 -12.70 8.09
C CYS A 130 0.25 -11.43 7.36
N ASP A 131 1.04 -10.58 8.02
CA ASP A 131 1.60 -9.38 7.42
C ASP A 131 3.09 -9.59 7.13
N LEU A 132 3.44 -9.57 5.86
CA LEU A 132 4.79 -9.71 5.32
C LEU A 132 5.37 -8.32 5.05
N ILE A 133 6.58 -8.07 5.52
CA ILE A 133 7.30 -6.81 5.31
C ILE A 133 8.62 -7.13 4.63
N LEU A 134 8.79 -6.65 3.40
CA LEU A 134 10.03 -6.84 2.64
C LEU A 134 11.18 -6.06 3.32
N PRO A 135 12.43 -6.55 3.26
CA PRO A 135 13.55 -5.87 3.89
C PRO A 135 13.80 -4.48 3.28
N GLU A 136 14.38 -3.59 4.09
CA GLU A 136 14.82 -2.26 3.62
C GLU A 136 15.78 -2.41 2.44
N GLY A 137 15.69 -1.49 1.47
CA GLY A 137 16.52 -1.54 0.27
C GLY A 137 16.09 -2.59 -0.77
N THR A 138 14.98 -3.32 -0.55
CA THR A 138 14.38 -4.11 -1.64
C THR A 138 13.88 -3.16 -2.73
N GLN A 139 14.61 -3.10 -3.84
CA GLN A 139 14.28 -2.27 -4.99
C GLN A 139 13.85 -3.14 -6.17
N GLY A 140 12.86 -2.66 -6.93
CA GLY A 140 12.46 -3.24 -8.19
C GLY A 140 11.23 -2.57 -8.77
N GLU A 141 10.86 -3.00 -9.98
CA GLU A 141 9.74 -2.44 -10.75
C GLU A 141 8.61 -3.46 -10.94
N GLN A 142 8.86 -4.75 -10.71
CA GLN A 142 7.87 -5.82 -10.76
C GLN A 142 7.88 -6.67 -9.49
N LEU A 143 6.71 -6.89 -8.92
CA LEU A 143 6.50 -7.76 -7.78
C LEU A 143 5.61 -8.93 -8.21
N SER A 144 6.15 -10.14 -8.18
CA SER A 144 5.38 -11.36 -8.41
C SER A 144 5.01 -12.03 -7.09
N ILE A 145 3.76 -12.47 -7.01
CA ILE A 145 3.14 -13.08 -5.84
C ILE A 145 2.69 -14.48 -6.24
N GLU A 146 3.27 -15.48 -5.57
CA GLU A 146 2.99 -16.89 -5.81
C GLU A 146 2.54 -17.55 -4.51
N VAL A 147 1.61 -18.50 -4.57
CA VAL A 147 1.21 -19.26 -3.38
C VAL A 147 2.24 -20.36 -3.09
N ASN A 148 2.68 -20.45 -1.85
CA ASN A 148 3.49 -21.56 -1.38
C ASN A 148 2.62 -22.78 -1.07
N GLN A 149 2.52 -23.69 -2.04
CA GLN A 149 1.69 -24.90 -1.93
C GLN A 149 2.09 -25.84 -0.77
N ALA A 150 3.32 -25.75 -0.27
CA ALA A 150 3.75 -26.53 0.89
C ALA A 150 3.12 -26.04 2.21
N VAL A 151 2.68 -24.78 2.26
CA VAL A 151 2.07 -24.15 3.45
C VAL A 151 0.56 -24.06 3.28
N LEU A 152 0.09 -23.61 2.12
CA LEU A 152 -1.32 -23.49 1.78
C LEU A 152 -1.56 -24.19 0.44
N PRO A 153 -2.25 -25.34 0.39
CA PRO A 153 -2.42 -26.15 -0.82
C PRO A 153 -3.44 -25.51 -1.78
N CYS A 154 -3.06 -24.36 -2.33
CA CYS A 154 -3.84 -23.55 -3.27
C CYS A 154 -3.15 -23.55 -4.64
N SER A 155 -3.87 -23.97 -5.68
CA SER A 155 -3.34 -23.92 -7.05
C SER A 155 -3.86 -22.70 -7.78
N VAL A 156 -3.15 -21.58 -7.63
CA VAL A 156 -3.41 -20.31 -8.33
C VAL A 156 -2.13 -19.91 -9.05
N ALA A 157 -2.24 -19.42 -10.29
CA ALA A 157 -1.06 -18.99 -11.02
C ALA A 157 -0.49 -17.68 -10.41
N PRO A 158 0.80 -17.38 -10.63
CA PRO A 158 1.42 -16.17 -10.11
C PRO A 158 0.72 -14.89 -10.58
N ALA A 159 0.42 -13.98 -9.66
CA ALA A 159 0.11 -12.60 -10.02
C ALA A 159 1.40 -11.79 -10.16
N THR A 160 1.42 -10.85 -11.10
CA THR A 160 2.50 -9.87 -11.25
C THR A 160 1.93 -8.48 -11.13
N LEU A 161 2.52 -7.71 -10.22
CA LEU A 161 2.25 -6.30 -10.02
C LEU A 161 3.38 -5.48 -10.61
N LYS A 162 3.04 -4.34 -11.20
CA LYS A 162 3.99 -3.35 -11.68
C LYS A 162 3.98 -2.16 -10.75
N LYS A 163 5.18 -1.68 -10.41
CA LYS A 163 5.36 -0.45 -9.66
C LYS A 163 4.79 0.72 -10.45
N SER A 164 3.93 1.49 -9.82
CA SER A 164 3.42 2.75 -10.35
C SER A 164 3.91 3.89 -9.48
N ARG A 165 4.16 5.05 -10.09
CA ARG A 165 4.63 6.23 -9.38
C ARG A 165 3.57 7.30 -9.55
N TYR A 166 3.17 7.93 -8.46
CA TYR A 166 2.23 9.04 -8.50
C TYR A 166 2.87 10.31 -7.96
N PHE A 167 2.41 11.44 -8.49
CA PHE A 167 2.69 12.78 -8.02
C PHE A 167 1.41 13.60 -8.14
N CYS A 168 1.05 14.33 -7.08
CA CYS A 168 -0.16 15.13 -7.05
C CYS A 168 0.07 16.43 -6.26
N LEU A 169 -0.57 17.49 -6.75
CA LEU A 169 -0.72 18.77 -6.07
C LEU A 169 -2.20 18.94 -5.74
N ARG A 170 -2.53 19.19 -4.48
CA ARG A 170 -3.93 19.13 -4.04
C ARG A 170 -4.23 20.26 -3.09
N GLN A 171 -5.42 20.83 -3.22
CA GLN A 171 -5.90 21.83 -2.29
C GLN A 171 -6.62 21.08 -1.15
N THR A 172 -6.11 21.20 0.06
CA THR A 172 -6.73 20.62 1.23
C THR A 172 -8.02 21.39 1.53
N THR A 173 -9.15 20.69 1.50
CA THR A 173 -10.45 21.23 1.90
C THR A 173 -10.80 20.76 3.29
N PHE A 174 -11.53 21.60 4.04
CA PHE A 174 -12.09 21.19 5.31
C PHE A 174 -13.06 20.02 5.08
N GLY A 175 -12.85 18.89 5.76
CA GLY A 175 -13.54 17.62 5.48
C GLY A 175 -12.71 16.58 4.69
N GLY A 176 -11.46 16.91 4.35
CA GLY A 176 -10.57 16.03 3.61
C GLY A 176 -10.59 16.33 2.11
N SER A 177 -9.58 15.83 1.41
CA SER A 177 -9.48 15.87 -0.05
C SER A 177 -9.58 14.42 -0.57
N PRO A 178 -9.91 14.18 -1.86
CA PRO A 178 -9.81 12.86 -2.53
C PRO A 178 -8.43 12.14 -2.31
N ARG A 179 -8.10 11.01 -2.92
CA ARG A 179 -6.70 10.49 -2.83
C ARG A 179 -5.82 11.02 -3.97
N CYS A 180 -4.50 10.80 -3.81
CA CYS A 180 -3.60 10.81 -4.94
C CYS A 180 -3.61 9.40 -5.50
N ASP A 181 -4.22 9.29 -6.67
CA ASP A 181 -4.27 8.05 -7.40
C ASP A 181 -3.27 8.15 -8.55
N ASP A 182 -2.76 7.00 -8.96
CA ASP A 182 -1.94 6.83 -10.15
C ASP A 182 -2.76 6.96 -11.44
#